data_AF-A0AA36B930-F1
#
_entry.id   AF-A0AA36B930-F1
#
_cell.length_a   1.000
_cell.length_b   1.000
_cell.length_c   1.000
_cell.angle_alpha   90.00
_cell.angle_beta   90.00
_cell.angle_gamma   90.00
#
_symmetry.space_group_name_H-M   'P 1'
#
loop_
_entity.id
_entity.type
_entity.pdbx_description
1 polymer ?
#
loop_
_entity_poly.entity_id
_entity_poly.type
_entity_poly.pdbx_seq_one_letter_code
_entity_poly.pdbx_strand_id
1 'polypeptide(L)'
;MSCKTTATNIFVLMTNQFYINQYKKLTLIIFTICAVGLIIFTCAQTFFANSYLFNFRTELKTLPKLEEIKHEDYSIRPKIRHRFHRYPHTSRYLPQCIIIGVRKGGTGALIHFLDIHPNIAIASTEVHFFDNNYKRGLNWYRKRMPYSFPNQITIEKTPAYFVKKHVPESVKKMNQSIKLLLIVREPVERTISDYTQIWGKLVRNSSYPTFEELAIDPATKMVNPSFAATERSLYDKHMANWLKYFNLSQIHIVDGDNFRRNPFQEIVEIEKFLHLEHKISEKDYYFDPDKKFYCIKGFINRCLPDSKGRQHVKVQDYVKTKLRKFFRPHNEMFFKMISRRFENW
;
A
#
# COMPACT_ATOMS: atom_id res chain seq x y z
N MET A 1 5.57 -46.83 93.59
CA MET A 1 5.22 -46.04 92.38
C MET A 1 6.51 -45.66 91.67
N SER A 2 6.51 -45.62 90.33
CA SER A 2 7.68 -45.34 89.46
C SER A 2 8.59 -46.53 89.10
N CYS A 3 8.05 -47.55 88.42
CA CYS A 3 8.84 -48.37 87.47
C CYS A 3 8.00 -49.16 86.44
N LYS A 4 6.72 -48.80 86.26
CA LYS A 4 5.84 -49.36 85.20
C LYS A 4 5.47 -48.34 84.12
N THR A 5 5.92 -47.09 84.25
CA THR A 5 5.63 -46.00 83.29
C THR A 5 6.78 -45.72 82.32
N THR A 6 7.98 -46.27 82.57
CA THR A 6 9.17 -46.05 81.74
C THR A 6 9.27 -47.04 80.57
N ALA A 7 8.75 -48.27 80.72
CA ALA A 7 8.80 -49.28 79.66
C ALA A 7 7.82 -49.00 78.51
N THR A 8 6.64 -48.42 78.80
CA THR A 8 5.63 -48.09 77.79
C THR A 8 6.05 -46.90 76.91
N ASN A 9 6.78 -45.93 77.47
CA ASN A 9 7.27 -44.77 76.71
C ASN A 9 8.46 -45.10 75.78
N ILE A 10 9.31 -46.07 76.13
CA ILE A 10 10.41 -46.51 75.25
C ILE A 10 9.87 -47.30 74.05
N PHE A 11 8.83 -48.12 74.25
CA PHE A 11 8.22 -48.88 73.15
C PHE A 11 7.48 -47.98 72.13
N VAL A 12 6.84 -46.91 72.59
CA VAL A 12 6.19 -45.90 71.72
C VAL A 12 7.23 -45.04 70.97
N LEU A 13 8.38 -44.72 71.59
CA LEU A 13 9.45 -43.99 70.92
C LEU A 13 10.18 -44.86 69.88
N MET A 14 10.44 -46.14 70.16
CA MET A 14 11.09 -47.05 69.20
C MET A 14 10.19 -47.39 68.00
N THR A 15 8.88 -47.50 68.19
CA THR A 15 7.93 -47.71 67.08
C THR A 15 7.78 -46.46 66.21
N ASN A 16 7.77 -45.25 66.79
CA ASN A 16 7.77 -43.99 66.02
C ASN A 16 9.08 -43.79 65.22
N GLN A 17 10.24 -44.12 65.80
CA GLN A 17 11.53 -44.02 65.10
C GLN A 17 11.62 -45.00 63.91
N PHE A 18 11.03 -46.19 64.02
CA PHE A 18 11.02 -47.20 62.97
C PHE A 18 10.10 -46.80 61.79
N TYR A 19 8.92 -46.26 62.07
CA TYR A 19 8.00 -45.74 61.05
C TYR A 19 8.57 -44.51 60.33
N ILE A 20 9.19 -43.57 61.04
CA ILE A 20 9.82 -42.38 60.44
C ILE A 20 10.99 -42.77 59.52
N ASN A 21 11.77 -43.80 59.86
CA ASN A 21 12.85 -44.29 59.00
C ASN A 21 12.36 -45.07 57.77
N GLN A 22 11.24 -45.80 57.86
CA GLN A 22 10.57 -46.43 56.71
C GLN A 22 10.02 -45.39 55.73
N TYR A 23 9.34 -44.35 56.25
CA TYR A 23 8.85 -43.25 55.42
C TYR A 23 9.99 -42.48 54.75
N LYS A 24 11.07 -42.14 55.47
CA LYS A 24 12.25 -41.48 54.85
C LYS A 24 12.89 -42.30 53.75
N LYS A 25 12.99 -43.63 53.89
CA LYS A 25 13.48 -44.52 52.83
C LYS A 25 12.53 -44.54 51.62
N LEU A 26 11.22 -44.61 51.85
CA LEU A 26 10.22 -44.60 50.77
C LEU A 26 10.21 -43.26 50.02
N THR A 27 10.28 -42.13 50.74
CA THR A 27 10.37 -40.80 50.11
C THR A 27 11.66 -40.63 49.33
N LEU A 28 12.79 -41.14 49.84
CA LEU A 28 14.08 -41.09 49.13
C LEU A 28 14.05 -41.94 47.85
N ILE A 29 13.42 -43.12 47.88
CA ILE A 29 13.22 -43.99 46.71
C ILE A 29 12.31 -43.31 45.67
N ILE A 30 11.21 -42.70 46.10
CA ILE A 30 10.32 -41.95 45.19
C ILE A 30 11.06 -40.76 44.58
N PHE A 31 11.85 -40.03 45.37
CA PHE A 31 12.64 -38.90 44.87
C PHE A 31 13.72 -39.35 43.89
N THR A 32 14.37 -40.49 44.12
CA THR A 32 15.36 -41.04 43.18
C THR A 32 14.70 -41.55 41.90
N ILE A 33 13.55 -42.22 41.99
CA ILE A 33 12.79 -42.65 40.79
C ILE A 33 12.32 -41.44 39.98
N CYS A 34 11.81 -40.40 40.63
CA CYS A 34 11.42 -39.15 39.96
C CYS A 34 12.62 -38.41 39.34
N ALA A 35 13.76 -38.35 40.03
CA ALA A 35 14.98 -37.73 39.51
C ALA A 35 15.56 -38.50 38.32
N VAL A 36 15.59 -39.83 38.38
CA VAL A 36 16.00 -40.68 37.25
C VAL A 36 15.02 -40.54 36.09
N GLY A 37 13.72 -40.47 36.36
CA GLY A 37 12.69 -40.19 35.34
C GLY A 37 12.87 -38.82 34.65
N LEU A 38 13.19 -37.77 35.41
CA LEU A 38 13.48 -36.42 34.88
C LEU A 38 14.77 -36.40 34.06
N ILE A 39 15.81 -37.14 34.48
CA ILE A 39 17.06 -37.28 33.71
C ILE A 39 16.82 -38.05 32.42
N ILE A 40 16.04 -39.14 32.46
CA ILE A 40 15.67 -39.89 31.25
C ILE A 40 14.82 -39.03 30.30
N PHE A 41 13.89 -38.23 30.83
CA PHE A 41 13.05 -37.35 30.02
C PHE A 41 13.85 -36.20 29.37
N THR A 42 14.80 -35.60 30.10
CA THR A 42 15.68 -34.56 29.55
C THR A 42 16.74 -35.14 28.60
N CYS A 43 17.26 -36.34 28.85
CA CYS A 43 18.09 -37.08 27.88
C CYS A 43 17.31 -37.45 26.62
N ALA A 44 16.06 -37.88 26.73
CA ALA A 44 15.21 -38.16 25.58
C ALA A 44 14.93 -36.88 24.78
N GLN A 45 14.59 -35.77 25.43
CA GLN A 45 14.37 -34.48 24.76
C GLN A 45 15.63 -33.95 24.07
N THR A 46 16.81 -34.10 24.67
CA THR A 46 18.09 -33.71 24.05
C THR A 46 18.49 -34.66 22.91
N PHE A 47 18.17 -35.95 22.99
CA PHE A 47 18.38 -36.90 21.90
C PHE A 47 17.45 -36.61 20.71
N PHE A 48 16.16 -36.37 20.95
CA PHE A 48 15.21 -35.95 19.91
C PHE A 48 15.60 -34.58 19.31
N ALA A 49 15.95 -33.59 20.13
CA ALA A 49 16.40 -32.28 19.64
C ALA A 49 17.69 -32.38 18.80
N ASN A 50 18.64 -33.24 19.18
CA ASN A 50 19.85 -33.48 18.40
C ASN A 50 19.58 -34.26 17.10
N SER A 51 18.64 -35.22 17.08
CA SER A 51 18.22 -35.87 15.84
C SER A 51 17.52 -34.91 14.88
N TYR A 52 16.67 -34.00 15.38
CA TYR A 52 16.05 -32.95 14.58
C TYR A 52 17.09 -31.94 14.05
N LEU A 53 18.02 -31.48 14.90
CA LEU A 53 19.10 -30.58 14.48
C LEU A 53 20.07 -31.25 13.50
N PHE A 54 20.35 -32.55 13.64
CA PHE A 54 21.19 -33.30 12.71
C PHE A 54 20.52 -33.44 11.34
N ASN A 55 19.22 -33.76 11.28
CA ASN A 55 18.45 -33.81 10.04
C ASN A 55 18.32 -32.44 9.35
N PHE A 56 18.19 -31.36 10.12
CA PHE A 56 18.17 -30.00 9.57
C PHE A 56 19.54 -29.60 9.00
N ARG A 57 20.63 -30.07 9.61
CA ARG A 57 22.01 -29.76 9.18
C ARG A 57 22.43 -30.59 7.96
N THR A 58 21.86 -31.77 7.74
CA THR A 58 22.04 -32.55 6.51
C THR A 58 21.22 -31.97 5.35
N GLU A 59 19.99 -31.47 5.58
CA GLU A 59 19.21 -30.75 4.54
C GLU A 59 19.84 -29.41 4.12
N LEU A 60 20.50 -28.68 5.04
CA LEU A 60 21.24 -27.46 4.69
C LEU A 60 22.50 -27.72 3.84
N LYS A 61 23.06 -28.95 3.87
CA LYS A 61 24.25 -29.32 3.08
C LYS A 61 23.94 -29.74 1.64
N THR A 62 22.67 -30.00 1.32
CA THR A 62 22.22 -30.36 -0.04
C THR A 62 21.62 -29.19 -0.82
N LEU A 63 21.57 -27.99 -0.23
CA LEU A 63 21.25 -26.77 -0.95
C LEU A 63 22.43 -26.36 -1.86
N PRO A 64 22.20 -26.10 -3.16
CA PRO A 64 23.25 -25.63 -4.04
C PRO A 64 23.81 -24.30 -3.50
N LYS A 65 25.15 -24.19 -3.46
CA LYS A 65 25.86 -22.95 -3.13
C LYS A 65 25.29 -21.83 -4.00
N LEU A 66 24.73 -20.80 -3.36
CA LEU A 66 24.38 -19.55 -4.03
C LEU A 66 25.68 -18.86 -4.45
N GLU A 67 26.13 -19.17 -5.67
CA GLU A 67 27.09 -18.33 -6.38
C GLU A 67 26.46 -16.96 -6.64
N GLU A 68 27.30 -15.94 -6.53
CA GLU A 68 27.01 -14.51 -6.64
C GLU A 68 26.13 -14.18 -7.85
N ILE A 69 24.86 -13.88 -7.59
CA ILE A 69 23.96 -13.29 -8.59
C ILE A 69 24.37 -11.82 -8.73
N LYS A 70 25.13 -11.54 -9.80
CA LYS A 70 25.41 -10.19 -10.30
C LYS A 70 24.08 -9.45 -10.48
N HIS A 71 24.06 -8.20 -10.02
CA HIS A 71 22.92 -7.28 -10.11
C HIS A 71 22.35 -7.21 -11.54
N GLU A 72 21.27 -7.96 -11.78
CA GLU A 72 20.42 -7.81 -12.96
C GLU A 72 19.16 -7.00 -12.65
N ASP A 73 18.81 -6.17 -13.62
CA ASP A 73 17.87 -5.06 -13.62
C ASP A 73 16.43 -5.46 -13.19
N TYR A 74 15.98 -4.97 -12.02
CA TYR A 74 14.62 -5.18 -11.47
C TYR A 74 13.49 -4.48 -12.27
N SER A 75 13.72 -4.04 -13.51
CA SER A 75 12.70 -3.45 -14.38
C SER A 75 11.84 -4.47 -15.15
N ILE A 76 12.12 -5.77 -15.05
CA ILE A 76 11.29 -6.82 -15.65
C ILE A 76 10.44 -7.49 -14.56
N ARG A 77 9.19 -7.02 -14.38
CA ARG A 77 8.19 -7.91 -13.77
C ARG A 77 8.08 -9.12 -14.70
N PRO A 78 8.31 -10.36 -14.25
CA PRO A 78 7.96 -11.49 -15.08
C PRO A 78 6.48 -11.34 -15.43
N LYS A 79 6.08 -11.65 -16.66
CA LYS A 79 4.69 -11.95 -16.98
C LYS A 79 4.29 -13.20 -16.19
N ILE A 80 4.20 -13.09 -14.87
CA ILE A 80 3.47 -14.02 -14.05
C ILE A 80 2.05 -13.86 -14.56
N ARG A 81 1.60 -14.82 -15.37
CA ARG A 81 0.17 -15.12 -15.44
C ARG A 81 -0.22 -15.28 -13.99
N HIS A 82 -0.78 -14.23 -13.38
CA HIS A 82 -1.45 -14.38 -12.10
C HIS A 82 -2.51 -15.43 -12.36
N ARG A 83 -2.22 -16.70 -12.02
CA ARG A 83 -3.26 -17.65 -11.68
C ARG A 83 -3.94 -16.98 -10.52
N PHE A 84 -5.02 -16.26 -10.83
CA PHE A 84 -5.84 -15.58 -9.85
C PHE A 84 -6.24 -16.66 -8.86
N HIS A 85 -5.60 -16.68 -7.69
CA HIS A 85 -5.96 -17.62 -6.65
C HIS A 85 -7.39 -17.29 -6.28
N ARG A 86 -8.30 -18.21 -6.63
CA ARG A 86 -9.72 -18.05 -6.35
C ARG A 86 -9.89 -18.54 -4.92
N TYR A 87 -10.05 -17.60 -3.99
CA TYR A 87 -10.42 -17.95 -2.63
C TYR A 87 -11.90 -18.38 -2.62
N PRO A 88 -12.27 -19.38 -1.80
CA PRO A 88 -13.68 -19.70 -1.56
C PRO A 88 -14.47 -18.44 -1.20
N HIS A 89 -15.72 -18.36 -1.66
CA HIS A 89 -16.63 -17.22 -1.41
C HIS A 89 -16.21 -15.85 -1.98
N THR A 90 -15.22 -15.80 -2.87
CA THR A 90 -14.88 -14.56 -3.59
C THR A 90 -15.47 -14.50 -4.99
N SER A 91 -15.77 -13.29 -5.45
CA SER A 91 -16.25 -13.00 -6.81
C SER A 91 -15.59 -11.74 -7.36
N ARG A 92 -15.68 -11.54 -8.68
CA ARG A 92 -15.26 -10.27 -9.30
C ARG A 92 -16.46 -9.35 -9.42
N TYR A 93 -16.43 -8.26 -8.68
CA TYR A 93 -17.43 -7.21 -8.70
C TYR A 93 -16.96 -6.05 -9.59
N LEU A 94 -17.90 -5.26 -10.12
CA LEU A 94 -17.56 -3.97 -10.70
C LEU A 94 -17.05 -3.03 -9.59
N PRO A 95 -16.19 -2.05 -9.91
CA PRO A 95 -15.66 -1.15 -8.90
C PRO A 95 -16.77 -0.28 -8.31
N GLN A 96 -16.79 -0.17 -6.98
CA GLN A 96 -17.65 0.78 -6.25
C GLN A 96 -16.96 2.14 -6.10
N CYS A 97 -15.64 2.20 -6.32
CA CYS A 97 -14.87 3.43 -6.33
C CYS A 97 -13.84 3.45 -7.46
N ILE A 98 -13.67 4.62 -8.11
CA ILE A 98 -12.68 4.82 -9.18
C ILE A 98 -11.78 6.01 -8.84
N ILE A 99 -10.47 5.80 -8.89
CA ILE A 99 -9.48 6.89 -8.91
C ILE A 99 -9.34 7.38 -10.35
N ILE A 100 -10.00 8.50 -10.65
CA ILE A 100 -10.17 9.02 -12.02
C ILE A 100 -8.98 9.85 -12.49
N GLY A 101 -8.13 10.30 -11.57
CA GLY A 101 -7.07 11.23 -11.89
C GLY A 101 -6.40 11.85 -10.66
N VAL A 102 -5.48 12.79 -10.86
CA VAL A 102 -4.96 13.21 -12.18
C VAL A 102 -3.64 12.50 -12.51
N ARG A 103 -3.33 12.37 -13.81
CA ARG A 103 -2.02 11.88 -14.24
C ARG A 103 -0.91 12.72 -13.58
N LYS A 104 0.05 12.04 -12.96
CA LYS A 104 1.14 12.61 -12.14
C LYS A 104 0.72 13.33 -10.85
N GLY A 105 -0.54 13.23 -10.43
CA GLY A 105 -1.05 13.73 -9.15
C GLY A 105 -0.68 12.89 -7.93
N GLY A 106 -0.24 11.64 -8.12
CA GLY A 106 0.07 10.72 -7.01
C GLY A 106 -0.84 9.49 -6.96
N THR A 107 -1.66 9.28 -7.99
CA THR A 107 -2.63 8.17 -8.09
C THR A 107 -2.02 6.78 -7.81
N GLY A 108 -0.78 6.53 -8.25
CA GLY A 108 -0.09 5.26 -7.97
C GLY A 108 0.29 5.08 -6.49
N ALA A 109 0.66 6.16 -5.81
CA ALA A 109 0.90 6.17 -4.37
C ALA A 109 -0.40 5.98 -3.59
N LEU A 110 -1.49 6.62 -4.07
CA LEU A 110 -2.80 6.50 -3.47
C LEU A 110 -3.29 5.05 -3.43
N ILE A 111 -3.23 4.34 -4.55
CA ILE A 111 -3.56 2.90 -4.57
C ILE A 111 -2.62 2.12 -3.66
N HIS A 112 -1.33 2.42 -3.69
CA HIS A 112 -0.35 1.67 -2.91
C HIS A 112 -0.66 1.73 -1.41
N PHE A 113 -1.00 2.91 -0.89
CA PHE A 113 -1.32 3.10 0.53
C PHE A 113 -2.72 2.62 0.91
N LEU A 114 -3.69 2.60 -0.02
CA LEU A 114 -5.01 2.01 0.23
C LEU A 114 -4.98 0.47 0.21
N ASP A 115 -4.01 -0.15 -0.45
CA ASP A 115 -3.88 -1.61 -0.61
C ASP A 115 -3.69 -2.38 0.71
N ILE A 116 -3.33 -1.69 1.79
CA ILE A 116 -3.20 -2.33 3.11
C ILE A 116 -4.53 -2.48 3.85
N HIS A 117 -5.58 -1.77 3.40
CA HIS A 117 -6.86 -1.82 4.07
C HIS A 117 -7.55 -3.17 3.83
N PRO A 118 -7.92 -3.95 4.87
CA PRO A 118 -8.45 -5.30 4.70
C PRO A 118 -9.77 -5.35 3.90
N ASN A 119 -10.56 -4.27 3.96
CA ASN A 119 -11.82 -4.15 3.21
C ASN A 119 -11.68 -3.47 1.84
N ILE A 120 -10.48 -3.34 1.29
CA ILE A 120 -10.25 -2.81 -0.07
C ILE A 120 -9.63 -3.90 -0.94
N ALA A 121 -10.16 -4.05 -2.16
CA ALA A 121 -9.61 -4.91 -3.20
C ALA A 121 -9.26 -4.09 -4.44
N ILE A 122 -8.00 -4.09 -4.85
CA ILE A 122 -7.51 -3.19 -5.88
C ILE A 122 -7.26 -3.91 -7.22
N ALA A 123 -7.75 -3.32 -8.32
CA ALA A 123 -7.36 -3.73 -9.67
C ALA A 123 -5.85 -3.51 -9.90
N SER A 124 -5.16 -4.57 -10.32
CA SER A 124 -3.69 -4.60 -10.39
C SER A 124 -3.08 -3.68 -11.45
N THR A 125 -3.87 -3.19 -12.41
CA THR A 125 -3.40 -2.41 -13.55
C THR A 125 -4.39 -1.30 -13.91
N GLU A 126 -3.93 -0.31 -14.67
CA GLU A 126 -4.81 0.69 -15.30
C GLU A 126 -5.62 -0.01 -16.38
N VAL A 127 -6.94 -0.11 -16.19
CA VAL A 127 -7.78 -0.95 -17.04
C VAL A 127 -8.14 -0.26 -18.35
N HIS A 128 -8.13 1.08 -18.36
CA HIS A 128 -8.48 1.87 -19.54
C HIS A 128 -9.81 1.44 -20.17
N PHE A 129 -10.82 1.21 -19.33
CA PHE A 129 -12.13 0.76 -19.79
C PHE A 129 -12.89 1.88 -20.45
N PHE A 130 -13.13 2.97 -19.71
CA PHE A 130 -14.00 4.05 -20.20
C PHE A 130 -13.38 4.91 -21.31
N ASP A 131 -12.06 4.86 -21.51
CA ASP A 131 -11.36 5.61 -22.57
C ASP A 131 -11.01 4.75 -23.79
N ASN A 132 -10.47 3.54 -23.62
CA ASN A 132 -9.94 2.75 -24.74
C ASN A 132 -10.68 1.42 -24.99
N ASN A 133 -11.29 0.83 -23.96
CA ASN A 133 -11.81 -0.54 -24.02
C ASN A 133 -13.34 -0.64 -23.84
N TYR A 134 -14.07 0.49 -23.93
CA TYR A 134 -15.49 0.55 -23.59
C TYR A 134 -16.34 -0.41 -24.42
N LYS A 135 -16.01 -0.56 -25.72
CA LYS A 135 -16.67 -1.47 -26.66
C LYS A 135 -16.56 -2.95 -26.28
N ARG A 136 -15.67 -3.34 -25.36
CA ARG A 136 -15.54 -4.72 -24.88
C ARG A 136 -16.63 -5.12 -23.88
N GLY A 137 -17.43 -4.17 -23.41
CA GLY A 137 -18.57 -4.38 -22.53
C GLY A 137 -18.21 -4.61 -21.06
N LEU A 138 -19.21 -4.47 -20.18
CA LEU A 138 -19.04 -4.55 -18.72
C LEU A 138 -18.56 -5.91 -18.23
N ASN A 139 -18.90 -7.00 -18.95
CA ASN A 139 -18.39 -8.33 -18.61
C ASN A 139 -16.88 -8.44 -18.78
N TRP A 140 -16.31 -7.81 -19.81
CA TRP A 140 -14.86 -7.72 -19.96
C TRP A 140 -14.25 -6.90 -18.82
N TYR A 141 -14.86 -5.77 -18.49
CA TYR A 141 -14.39 -4.88 -17.43
C TYR A 141 -14.38 -5.56 -16.06
N ARG A 142 -15.48 -6.22 -15.68
CA ARG A 142 -15.59 -7.00 -14.45
C ARG A 142 -14.53 -8.10 -14.35
N LYS A 143 -14.17 -8.76 -15.47
CA LYS A 143 -13.09 -9.76 -15.49
C LYS A 143 -11.69 -9.17 -15.22
N ARG A 144 -11.51 -7.84 -15.27
CA ARG A 144 -10.26 -7.15 -14.90
C ARG A 144 -10.18 -6.80 -13.42
N MET A 145 -11.30 -6.83 -12.70
CA MET A 145 -11.36 -6.56 -11.26
C MET A 145 -10.81 -7.75 -10.46
N PRO A 146 -10.20 -7.53 -9.28
CA PRO A 146 -9.74 -8.62 -8.43
C PRO A 146 -10.91 -9.48 -7.95
N TYR A 147 -10.60 -10.68 -7.46
CA TYR A 147 -11.55 -11.41 -6.63
C TYR A 147 -11.60 -10.71 -5.26
N SER A 148 -12.80 -10.44 -4.77
CA SER A 148 -13.00 -9.84 -3.46
C SER A 148 -14.17 -10.52 -2.73
N PHE A 149 -14.21 -10.35 -1.41
CA PHE A 149 -15.35 -10.73 -0.59
C PHE A 149 -16.50 -9.70 -0.75
N PRO A 150 -17.75 -10.08 -0.44
CA PRO A 150 -18.90 -9.18 -0.56
C PRO A 150 -18.80 -7.88 0.26
N ASN A 151 -18.07 -7.90 1.39
CA ASN A 151 -17.87 -6.76 2.27
C ASN A 151 -16.68 -5.86 1.88
N GLN A 152 -15.96 -6.19 0.80
CA GLN A 152 -14.83 -5.39 0.32
C GLN A 152 -15.27 -4.41 -0.77
N ILE A 153 -14.65 -3.23 -0.78
CA ILE A 153 -14.77 -2.24 -1.84
C ILE A 153 -13.73 -2.56 -2.93
N THR A 154 -14.20 -2.77 -4.15
CA THR A 154 -13.34 -2.87 -5.33
C THR A 154 -12.99 -1.48 -5.85
N ILE A 155 -11.70 -1.21 -5.99
CA ILE A 155 -11.16 0.06 -6.49
C ILE A 155 -10.35 -0.17 -7.77
N GLU A 156 -10.60 0.65 -8.79
CA GLU A 156 -9.67 0.79 -9.91
C GLU A 156 -9.10 2.20 -10.03
N LYS A 157 -8.03 2.33 -10.82
CA LYS A 157 -7.38 3.61 -11.09
C LYS A 157 -6.94 3.70 -12.53
N THR A 158 -7.50 4.68 -13.25
CA THR A 158 -7.03 5.06 -14.58
C THR A 158 -6.94 6.58 -14.64
N PRO A 159 -5.74 7.18 -14.46
CA PRO A 159 -5.60 8.63 -14.33
C PRO A 159 -5.98 9.44 -15.58
N ALA A 160 -6.09 8.77 -16.73
CA ALA A 160 -6.50 9.38 -17.99
C ALA A 160 -7.99 9.73 -18.01
N TYR A 161 -8.83 9.09 -17.18
CA TYR A 161 -10.27 9.31 -17.17
C TYR A 161 -10.64 10.76 -16.92
N PHE A 162 -9.94 11.44 -16.00
CA PHE A 162 -10.28 12.79 -15.59
C PHE A 162 -10.39 13.78 -16.77
N VAL A 163 -9.54 13.62 -17.79
CA VAL A 163 -9.41 14.58 -18.90
C VAL A 163 -10.20 14.18 -20.16
N LYS A 164 -10.88 13.02 -20.14
CA LYS A 164 -11.61 12.51 -21.30
C LYS A 164 -13.08 12.96 -21.22
N LYS A 165 -13.48 13.81 -22.18
CA LYS A 165 -14.82 14.43 -22.21
C LYS A 165 -15.99 13.44 -22.08
N HIS A 166 -15.92 12.26 -22.71
CA HIS A 166 -16.99 11.26 -22.72
C HIS A 166 -17.00 10.34 -21.50
N VAL A 167 -15.92 10.30 -20.70
CA VAL A 167 -15.78 9.31 -19.62
C VAL A 167 -16.80 9.50 -18.50
N PRO A 168 -17.11 10.73 -18.01
CA PRO A 168 -18.06 10.90 -16.91
C PRO A 168 -19.45 10.32 -17.21
N GLU A 169 -19.95 10.53 -18.43
CA GLU A 169 -21.23 9.98 -18.88
C GLU A 169 -21.21 8.44 -18.85
N SER A 170 -20.16 7.84 -19.42
CA SER A 170 -20.00 6.38 -19.47
C SER A 170 -19.88 5.75 -18.09
N VAL A 171 -19.20 6.42 -17.14
CA VAL A 171 -19.12 5.99 -15.74
C VAL A 171 -20.50 6.07 -15.08
N LYS A 172 -21.24 7.17 -15.28
CA LYS A 172 -22.59 7.35 -14.71
C LYS A 172 -23.58 6.30 -15.24
N LYS A 173 -23.49 5.96 -16.53
CA LYS A 173 -24.29 4.89 -17.15
C LYS A 173 -24.04 3.52 -16.51
N MET A 174 -22.82 3.25 -16.04
CA MET A 174 -22.51 2.00 -15.34
C MET A 174 -23.08 1.99 -13.92
N ASN A 175 -22.83 3.05 -13.15
CA ASN A 175 -23.28 3.15 -11.77
C ASN A 175 -23.44 4.62 -11.38
N GLN A 176 -24.68 5.04 -11.15
CA GLN A 176 -25.01 6.43 -10.81
C GLN A 176 -24.54 6.81 -9.40
N SER A 177 -24.42 5.84 -8.49
CA SER A 177 -24.06 6.03 -7.08
C SER A 177 -22.59 5.76 -6.79
N ILE A 178 -21.77 5.59 -7.84
CA ILE A 178 -20.33 5.30 -7.68
C ILE A 178 -19.62 6.44 -6.96
N LYS A 179 -18.59 6.10 -6.18
CA LYS A 179 -17.69 7.06 -5.55
C LYS A 179 -16.45 7.30 -6.42
N LEU A 180 -15.98 8.54 -6.44
CA LEU A 180 -14.85 8.96 -7.27
C LEU A 180 -13.77 9.58 -6.38
N LEU A 181 -12.53 9.17 -6.60
CA LEU A 181 -11.35 9.76 -5.97
C LEU A 181 -10.56 10.55 -7.01
N LEU A 182 -10.25 11.80 -6.68
CA LEU A 182 -9.48 12.70 -7.52
C LEU A 182 -8.29 13.25 -6.72
N ILE A 183 -7.08 12.77 -6.99
CA ILE A 183 -5.87 13.32 -6.37
C ILE A 183 -5.24 14.38 -7.27
N VAL A 184 -5.13 15.59 -6.76
CA VAL A 184 -4.61 16.77 -7.47
C VAL A 184 -3.36 17.29 -6.77
N ARG A 185 -2.52 18.01 -7.49
CA ARG A 185 -1.30 18.64 -6.96
C ARG A 185 -1.08 19.97 -7.67
N GLU A 186 -0.16 20.78 -7.16
CA GLU A 186 0.15 22.08 -7.75
C GLU A 186 0.35 21.97 -9.28
N PRO A 187 -0.43 22.73 -10.09
CA PRO A 187 -0.48 22.57 -11.56
C PRO A 187 0.86 22.69 -12.27
N VAL A 188 1.75 23.61 -11.86
CA VAL A 188 3.07 23.76 -12.49
C VAL A 188 3.92 22.52 -12.22
N GLU A 189 4.00 22.08 -10.97
CA GLU A 189 4.70 20.89 -10.55
C GLU A 189 4.13 19.61 -11.21
N ARG A 190 2.81 19.52 -11.41
CA ARG A 190 2.18 18.44 -12.17
C ARG A 190 2.64 18.44 -13.63
N THR A 191 2.64 19.63 -14.26
CA THR A 191 3.03 19.85 -15.66
C THR A 191 4.48 19.44 -15.89
N ILE A 192 5.40 19.86 -15.02
CA ILE A 192 6.82 19.49 -15.06
C ILE A 192 7.00 17.98 -14.87
N SER A 193 6.25 17.38 -13.93
CA SER A 193 6.31 15.94 -13.68
C SER A 193 5.80 15.12 -14.87
N ASP A 194 4.81 15.62 -15.61
CA ASP A 194 4.26 15.00 -16.81
C ASP A 194 5.25 15.05 -17.97
N TYR A 195 5.88 16.21 -18.20
CA TYR A 195 6.98 16.34 -19.14
C TYR A 195 8.14 15.40 -18.78
N THR A 196 8.59 15.41 -17.51
CA THR A 196 9.70 14.57 -17.04
C THR A 196 9.43 13.08 -17.25
N GLN A 197 8.17 12.64 -17.13
CA GLN A 197 7.78 11.26 -17.39
C GLN A 197 8.01 10.85 -18.85
N ILE A 198 7.70 11.73 -19.80
CA ILE A 198 7.75 11.45 -21.23
C ILE A 198 9.17 11.65 -21.75
N TRP A 199 9.79 12.77 -21.39
CA TRP A 199 11.00 13.29 -22.03
C TRP A 199 12.25 13.28 -21.14
N GLY A 200 12.10 13.08 -19.83
CA GLY A 200 13.20 13.26 -18.87
C GLY A 200 14.44 12.39 -19.13
N LYS A 201 14.27 11.20 -19.71
CA LYS A 201 15.39 10.34 -20.13
C LYS A 201 15.94 10.68 -21.52
N LEU A 202 15.11 11.25 -22.39
CA LEU A 202 15.38 11.44 -23.82
C LEU A 202 16.08 12.78 -24.11
N VAL A 203 15.79 13.82 -23.32
CA VAL A 203 16.41 15.16 -23.43
C VAL A 203 17.92 15.12 -23.16
N ARG A 204 18.42 14.09 -22.47
CA ARG A 204 19.86 13.88 -22.28
C ARG A 204 20.62 13.63 -23.59
N ASN A 205 19.93 13.28 -24.67
CA ASN A 205 20.50 13.01 -25.99
C ASN A 205 20.19 14.14 -27.01
N SER A 206 19.82 15.35 -26.56
CA SER A 206 19.63 16.60 -27.34
C SER A 206 18.68 16.58 -28.54
N SER A 207 17.98 15.47 -28.81
CA SER A 207 17.12 15.31 -29.99
C SER A 207 15.64 15.65 -29.73
N TYR A 208 15.32 16.17 -28.54
CA TYR A 208 13.95 16.36 -28.08
C TYR A 208 13.74 17.77 -27.52
N PRO A 209 12.55 18.37 -27.73
CA PRO A 209 12.27 19.72 -27.28
C PRO A 209 12.30 19.80 -25.75
N THR A 210 12.90 20.87 -25.25
CA THR A 210 12.94 21.26 -23.84
C THR A 210 11.54 21.52 -23.28
N PHE A 211 11.44 21.64 -21.95
CA PHE A 211 10.17 21.97 -21.32
C PHE A 211 9.68 23.35 -21.77
N GLU A 212 10.60 24.30 -21.86
CA GLU A 212 10.36 25.68 -22.22
C GLU A 212 9.83 25.82 -23.66
N GLU A 213 10.43 25.10 -24.62
CA GLU A 213 9.99 25.09 -26.02
C GLU A 213 8.56 24.54 -26.20
N LEU A 214 8.13 23.62 -25.34
CA LEU A 214 6.77 23.10 -25.38
C LEU A 214 5.79 23.97 -24.59
N ALA A 215 6.19 24.45 -23.41
CA ALA A 215 5.33 25.15 -22.48
C ALA A 215 5.13 26.64 -22.82
N ILE A 216 6.02 27.25 -23.59
CA ILE A 216 5.96 28.65 -24.00
C ILE A 216 5.83 28.72 -25.52
N ASP A 217 4.81 29.41 -25.99
CA ASP A 217 4.61 29.66 -27.42
C ASP A 217 5.72 30.62 -27.94
N PRO A 218 6.44 30.25 -29.01
CA PRO A 218 7.60 31.00 -29.46
C PRO A 218 7.24 32.36 -30.08
N ALA A 219 6.03 32.51 -30.63
CA ALA A 219 5.58 33.75 -31.27
C ALA A 219 5.08 34.77 -30.25
N THR A 220 4.23 34.32 -29.32
CA THR A 220 3.59 35.19 -28.32
C THR A 220 4.41 35.33 -27.04
N LYS A 221 5.38 34.43 -26.81
CA LYS A 221 6.10 34.26 -25.54
C LYS A 221 5.17 33.99 -24.35
N MET A 222 3.93 33.58 -24.59
CA MET A 222 2.95 33.24 -23.55
C MET A 222 2.92 31.73 -23.29
N VAL A 223 2.26 31.31 -22.21
CA VAL A 223 2.06 29.88 -21.94
C VAL A 223 1.28 29.25 -23.09
N ASN A 224 1.77 28.13 -23.61
CA ASN A 224 1.12 27.34 -24.64
C ASN A 224 0.04 26.42 -24.02
N PRO A 225 -1.26 26.71 -24.18
CA PRO A 225 -2.32 25.87 -23.64
C PRO A 225 -2.50 24.56 -24.40
N SER A 226 -2.00 24.47 -25.64
CA SER A 226 -2.07 23.26 -26.49
C SER A 226 -1.03 22.22 -26.10
N PHE A 227 -0.03 22.59 -25.30
CA PHE A 227 0.87 21.62 -24.70
C PHE A 227 0.09 20.67 -23.79
N ALA A 228 0.09 19.39 -24.14
CA ALA A 228 -0.77 18.41 -23.48
C ALA A 228 -0.54 18.30 -21.96
N ALA A 229 0.64 18.64 -21.44
CA ALA A 229 0.84 18.70 -20.00
C ALA A 229 0.21 19.96 -19.38
N THR A 230 0.22 21.10 -20.06
CA THR A 230 -0.49 22.30 -19.60
C THR A 230 -2.00 22.06 -19.59
N GLU A 231 -2.54 21.52 -20.69
CA GLU A 231 -3.98 21.25 -20.84
C GLU A 231 -4.53 20.33 -19.75
N ARG A 232 -3.81 19.26 -19.41
CA ARG A 232 -4.19 18.32 -18.35
C ARG A 232 -4.13 18.92 -16.94
N SER A 233 -3.48 20.07 -16.77
CA SER A 233 -3.40 20.80 -15.51
C SER A 233 -4.52 21.84 -15.34
N LEU A 234 -5.40 22.02 -16.34
CA LEU A 234 -6.57 22.89 -16.26
C LEU A 234 -7.71 22.19 -15.51
N TYR A 235 -7.56 22.02 -14.20
CA TYR A 235 -8.45 21.20 -13.39
C TYR A 235 -9.90 21.70 -13.38
N ASP A 236 -10.13 23.01 -13.43
CA ASP A 236 -11.45 23.63 -13.53
C ASP A 236 -12.23 23.14 -14.75
N LYS A 237 -11.60 23.11 -15.93
CA LYS A 237 -12.23 22.67 -17.18
C LYS A 237 -12.66 21.21 -17.12
N HIS A 238 -11.80 20.36 -16.59
CA HIS A 238 -12.05 18.93 -16.45
C HIS A 238 -13.09 18.67 -15.36
N MET A 239 -12.97 19.31 -14.21
CA MET A 239 -13.91 19.18 -13.10
C MET A 239 -15.32 19.64 -13.48
N ALA A 240 -15.45 20.75 -14.22
CA ALA A 240 -16.72 21.19 -14.77
C ALA A 240 -17.39 20.12 -15.63
N ASN A 241 -16.62 19.28 -16.34
CA ASN A 241 -17.17 18.18 -17.11
C ASN A 241 -17.68 17.03 -16.23
N TRP A 242 -16.98 16.71 -15.13
CA TRP A 242 -17.42 15.69 -14.17
C TRP A 242 -18.68 16.13 -13.40
N LEU A 243 -18.75 17.40 -13.01
CA LEU A 243 -19.87 17.96 -12.26
C LEU A 243 -21.18 18.06 -13.06
N LYS A 244 -21.14 17.90 -14.40
CA LYS A 244 -22.37 17.72 -15.21
C LYS A 244 -23.08 16.40 -14.92
N TYR A 245 -22.34 15.41 -14.42
CA TYR A 245 -22.83 14.04 -14.26
C TYR A 245 -22.87 13.62 -12.78
N PHE A 246 -21.95 14.07 -11.95
CA PHE A 246 -21.85 13.66 -10.55
C PHE A 246 -22.00 14.85 -9.62
N ASN A 247 -22.66 14.62 -8.49
CA ASN A 247 -22.67 15.59 -7.40
C ASN A 247 -21.27 15.65 -6.78
N LEU A 248 -20.87 16.82 -6.28
CA LEU A 248 -19.58 17.00 -5.62
C LEU A 248 -19.40 16.03 -4.44
N SER A 249 -20.48 15.69 -3.73
CA SER A 249 -20.47 14.71 -2.62
C SER A 249 -20.08 13.29 -3.05
N GLN A 250 -20.10 12.95 -4.35
CA GLN A 250 -19.61 11.68 -4.88
C GLN A 250 -18.14 11.73 -5.30
N ILE A 251 -17.48 12.90 -5.21
CA ILE A 251 -16.10 13.10 -5.62
C ILE A 251 -15.31 13.59 -4.42
N HIS A 252 -14.43 12.75 -3.90
CA HIS A 252 -13.48 13.17 -2.87
C HIS A 252 -12.17 13.61 -3.52
N ILE A 253 -11.78 14.85 -3.21
CA ILE A 253 -10.57 15.48 -3.74
C ILE A 253 -9.45 15.33 -2.71
N VAL A 254 -8.44 14.55 -3.08
CA VAL A 254 -7.24 14.30 -2.28
C VAL A 254 -6.20 15.38 -2.59
N ASP A 255 -5.67 16.01 -1.55
CA ASP A 255 -4.55 16.95 -1.68
C ASP A 255 -3.26 16.15 -1.88
N GLY A 256 -2.77 16.08 -3.11
CA GLY A 256 -1.54 15.38 -3.46
C GLY A 256 -0.27 16.01 -2.90
N ASP A 257 -0.28 17.31 -2.60
CA ASP A 257 0.86 18.01 -1.99
C ASP A 257 0.90 17.74 -0.48
N ASN A 258 -0.26 17.65 0.18
CA ASN A 258 -0.37 17.14 1.54
C ASN A 258 -0.09 15.64 1.60
N PHE A 259 -0.66 14.83 0.71
CA PHE A 259 -0.51 13.37 0.67
C PHE A 259 0.96 12.93 0.59
N ARG A 260 1.80 13.70 -0.11
CA ARG A 260 3.24 13.46 -0.15
C ARG A 260 3.93 13.67 1.20
N ARG A 261 3.45 14.63 1.99
CA ARG A 261 4.01 15.06 3.30
C ARG A 261 3.40 14.31 4.47
N ASN A 262 2.12 14.00 4.41
CA ASN A 262 1.34 13.32 5.44
C ASN A 262 0.28 12.43 4.76
N PRO A 263 0.67 11.23 4.30
CA PRO A 263 -0.27 10.34 3.63
C PRO A 263 -1.38 9.84 4.56
N PHE A 264 -1.08 9.66 5.85
CA PHE A 264 -2.02 9.12 6.83
C PHE A 264 -3.29 9.97 6.91
N GLN A 265 -3.15 11.30 7.02
CA GLN A 265 -4.28 12.22 7.12
C GLN A 265 -5.25 12.09 5.94
N GLU A 266 -4.74 12.05 4.71
CA GLU A 266 -5.60 11.91 3.53
C GLU A 266 -6.24 10.52 3.43
N ILE A 267 -5.56 9.46 3.90
CA ILE A 267 -6.14 8.10 3.95
C ILE A 267 -7.32 8.04 4.92
N VAL A 268 -7.23 8.68 6.08
CA VAL A 268 -8.34 8.77 7.05
C VAL A 268 -9.56 9.44 6.41
N GLU A 269 -9.37 10.52 5.66
CA GLU A 269 -10.47 11.19 4.97
C GLU A 269 -11.08 10.32 3.86
N ILE A 270 -10.28 9.50 3.19
CA ILE A 270 -10.77 8.53 2.21
C ILE A 270 -11.55 7.40 2.89
N GLU A 271 -11.10 6.88 4.03
CA GLU A 271 -11.84 5.87 4.80
C GLU A 271 -13.24 6.40 5.17
N LYS A 272 -13.32 7.64 5.70
CA LYS A 272 -14.58 8.31 6.00
C LYS A 272 -15.46 8.46 4.75
N PHE A 273 -14.88 8.96 3.67
CA PHE A 273 -15.58 9.14 2.40
C PHE A 273 -16.11 7.83 1.84
N LEU A 274 -15.36 6.73 1.96
CA LEU A 274 -15.77 5.40 1.49
C LEU A 274 -16.67 4.65 2.48
N HIS A 275 -16.88 5.17 3.69
CA HIS A 275 -17.57 4.51 4.80
C HIS A 275 -16.91 3.19 5.23
N LEU A 276 -15.58 3.22 5.29
CA LEU A 276 -14.77 2.13 5.82
C LEU A 276 -14.57 2.31 7.32
N GLU A 277 -14.51 1.19 8.05
CA GLU A 277 -14.01 1.20 9.42
C GLU A 277 -12.53 1.61 9.40
N HIS A 278 -12.12 2.50 10.30
CA HIS A 278 -10.73 2.93 10.40
C HIS A 278 -9.84 1.75 10.82
N LYS A 279 -9.00 1.28 9.89
CA LYS A 279 -8.08 0.15 10.14
C LYS A 279 -6.62 0.51 9.90
N ILE A 280 -6.36 1.55 9.12
CA ILE A 280 -5.01 2.02 8.84
C ILE A 280 -4.56 2.95 9.96
N SER A 281 -3.36 2.74 10.49
CA SER A 281 -2.75 3.61 11.49
C SER A 281 -1.56 4.37 10.93
N GLU A 282 -1.17 5.46 11.59
CA GLU A 282 0.04 6.21 11.21
C GLU A 282 1.31 5.34 11.25
N LYS A 283 1.34 4.32 12.13
CA LYS A 283 2.46 3.39 12.31
C LYS A 283 2.65 2.44 11.13
N ASP A 284 1.64 2.30 10.27
CA ASP A 284 1.72 1.50 9.05
C ASP A 284 2.55 2.21 7.96
N TYR A 285 2.88 3.48 8.17
CA TYR A 285 3.71 4.26 7.28
C TYR A 285 5.00 4.71 7.96
N TYR A 286 6.08 4.79 7.19
CA TYR A 286 7.32 5.40 7.63
C TYR A 286 7.92 6.23 6.49
N PHE A 287 8.59 7.32 6.83
CA PHE A 287 9.31 8.13 5.85
C PHE A 287 10.69 7.53 5.59
N ASP A 288 11.00 7.25 4.33
CA ASP A 288 12.31 6.79 3.91
C ASP A 288 13.14 8.00 3.45
N PRO A 289 14.24 8.36 4.13
CA PRO A 289 15.02 9.56 3.83
C PRO A 289 15.77 9.47 2.49
N ASP A 290 16.14 8.26 2.05
CA ASP A 290 16.86 8.05 0.80
C ASP A 290 15.91 8.17 -0.39
N LYS A 291 14.73 7.56 -0.27
CA LYS A 291 13.66 7.70 -1.27
C LYS A 291 13.04 9.09 -1.24
N LYS A 292 13.03 9.78 -0.08
CA LYS A 292 12.33 11.05 0.18
C LYS A 292 10.81 10.95 0.02
N PHE A 293 10.26 9.77 0.31
CA PHE A 293 8.83 9.47 0.26
C PHE A 293 8.45 8.53 1.40
N TYR A 294 7.18 8.50 1.73
CA TYR A 294 6.62 7.49 2.63
C TYR A 294 6.59 6.10 1.97
N CYS A 295 6.78 5.09 2.80
CA CYS A 295 6.67 3.67 2.49
C CYS A 295 5.75 2.99 3.49
N ILE A 296 5.31 1.79 3.15
CA ILE A 296 4.45 0.95 3.99
C ILE A 296 5.33 0.04 4.84
N LYS A 297 5.08 0.03 6.14
CA LYS A 297 5.67 -0.90 7.10
C LYS A 297 4.91 -2.23 7.06
N GLY A 298 5.63 -3.34 7.12
CA GLY A 298 5.03 -4.67 7.17
C GLY A 298 6.07 -5.74 7.48
N PHE A 299 5.72 -7.01 7.31
CA PHE A 299 6.70 -8.11 7.40
C PHE A 299 7.84 -7.92 6.41
N ILE A 300 7.50 -7.46 5.20
CA ILE A 300 8.43 -6.89 4.23
C ILE A 300 7.97 -5.46 3.98
N ASN A 301 8.85 -4.49 4.25
CA ASN A 301 8.58 -3.09 3.95
C ASN A 301 8.36 -2.90 2.45
N ARG A 302 7.34 -2.13 2.08
CA ARG A 302 7.01 -1.86 0.67
C ARG A 302 7.12 -0.37 0.39
N CYS A 303 8.05 -0.01 -0.47
CA CYS A 303 8.16 1.33 -1.03
C CYS A 303 7.62 1.37 -2.47
N LEU A 304 7.30 2.57 -2.94
CA LEU A 304 7.01 2.79 -4.35
C LEU A 304 8.27 2.53 -5.22
N PRO A 305 8.09 2.03 -6.46
CA PRO A 305 9.22 1.77 -7.35
C PRO A 305 9.89 3.08 -7.80
N ASP A 306 11.15 3.04 -8.22
CA ASP A 306 11.95 4.21 -8.66
C ASP A 306 11.33 5.01 -9.82
N SER A 307 10.39 4.39 -10.52
CA SER A 307 9.51 5.06 -11.46
C SER A 307 8.53 6.07 -10.79
N LYS A 308 8.56 6.25 -9.48
CA LYS A 308 7.80 7.23 -8.70
C LYS A 308 8.80 8.11 -7.95
N GLY A 309 8.56 9.42 -7.93
CA GLY A 309 9.50 10.35 -7.28
C GLY A 309 10.75 10.73 -8.09
N ARG A 310 10.73 10.57 -9.42
CA ARG A 310 11.85 10.98 -10.29
C ARG A 310 12.26 12.43 -10.05
N GLN A 311 13.56 12.69 -10.11
CA GLN A 311 14.09 14.03 -10.21
C GLN A 311 13.50 14.73 -11.44
N HIS A 312 12.88 15.89 -11.21
CA HIS A 312 12.33 16.72 -12.27
C HIS A 312 13.45 17.36 -13.10
N VAL A 313 13.16 17.62 -14.37
CA VAL A 313 14.02 18.48 -15.18
C VAL A 313 14.13 19.87 -14.54
N LYS A 314 15.29 20.50 -14.70
CA LYS A 314 15.46 21.89 -14.28
C LYS A 314 14.68 22.77 -15.26
N VAL A 315 13.76 23.57 -14.75
CA VAL A 315 12.96 24.53 -15.52
C VAL A 315 13.29 25.92 -15.05
N GLN A 316 13.45 26.85 -15.99
CA GLN A 316 13.76 28.25 -15.71
C GLN A 316 12.65 28.91 -14.87
N ASP A 317 13.04 29.71 -13.86
CA ASP A 317 12.09 30.25 -12.88
C ASP A 317 11.09 31.25 -13.49
N TYR A 318 11.49 31.98 -14.54
CA TYR A 318 10.53 32.84 -15.25
C TYR A 318 9.43 32.03 -15.94
N VAL A 319 9.72 30.81 -16.41
CA VAL A 319 8.71 29.92 -17.03
C VAL A 319 7.76 29.39 -15.97
N LYS A 320 8.27 28.95 -14.81
CA LYS A 320 7.42 28.59 -13.66
C LYS A 320 6.52 29.77 -13.25
N THR A 321 7.07 30.98 -13.21
CA THR A 321 6.32 32.20 -12.87
C THR A 321 5.21 32.48 -13.90
N LYS A 322 5.50 32.36 -15.20
CA LYS A 322 4.48 32.49 -16.26
C LYS A 322 3.40 31.43 -16.14
N LEU A 323 3.76 30.18 -15.87
CA LEU A 323 2.80 29.08 -15.67
C LEU A 323 1.92 29.32 -14.44
N ARG A 324 2.48 29.74 -13.29
CA ARG A 324 1.68 30.08 -12.10
C ARG A 324 0.70 31.22 -12.39
N LYS A 325 1.14 32.29 -13.06
CA LYS A 325 0.26 33.38 -13.49
C LYS A 325 -0.87 32.89 -14.42
N PHE A 326 -0.54 31.98 -15.34
CA PHE A 326 -1.51 31.38 -16.25
C PHE A 326 -2.52 30.48 -15.52
N PHE A 327 -2.09 29.63 -14.59
CA PHE A 327 -2.98 28.72 -13.86
C PHE A 327 -3.79 29.41 -12.77
N ARG A 328 -3.36 30.55 -12.22
CA ARG A 328 -4.05 31.26 -11.14
C ARG A 328 -5.57 31.43 -11.35
N PRO A 329 -6.08 32.00 -12.47
CA PRO A 329 -7.52 32.10 -12.68
C PRO A 329 -8.23 30.73 -12.75
N HIS A 330 -7.57 29.70 -13.28
CA HIS A 330 -8.08 28.34 -13.32
C HIS A 330 -8.12 27.69 -11.92
N ASN A 331 -7.11 27.95 -11.09
CA ASN A 331 -7.07 27.49 -9.70
C ASN A 331 -8.22 28.09 -8.89
N GLU A 332 -8.44 29.41 -9.02
CA GLU A 332 -9.56 30.10 -8.35
C GLU A 332 -10.92 29.51 -8.75
N MET A 333 -11.11 29.24 -10.04
CA MET A 333 -12.34 28.62 -10.53
C MET A 333 -12.50 27.19 -10.00
N PHE A 334 -11.43 26.40 -9.98
CA PHE A 334 -11.44 25.06 -9.41
C PHE A 334 -11.77 25.08 -7.91
N PHE A 335 -11.16 25.97 -7.13
CA PHE A 335 -11.42 26.11 -5.69
C PHE A 335 -12.87 26.45 -5.40
N LYS A 336 -13.45 27.36 -6.20
CA LYS A 336 -14.87 27.70 -6.13
C LYS A 336 -15.75 26.48 -6.40
N MET A 337 -15.42 25.69 -7.42
CA MET A 337 -16.19 24.48 -7.77
C MET A 337 -16.18 23.43 -6.65
N ILE A 338 -15.05 23.25 -5.97
CA ILE A 338 -14.90 22.21 -4.93
C ILE A 338 -15.14 22.73 -3.51
N SER A 339 -15.44 24.02 -3.34
CA SER A 339 -15.60 24.68 -2.04
C SER A 339 -14.43 24.44 -1.07
N ARG A 340 -13.21 24.36 -1.61
CA ARG A 340 -11.95 24.11 -0.89
C ARG A 340 -10.80 24.80 -1.61
N ARG A 341 -9.87 25.38 -0.86
CA ARG A 341 -8.63 25.98 -1.39
C ARG A 341 -7.42 25.11 -1.01
N PHE A 342 -6.42 25.10 -1.88
CA PHE A 342 -5.08 24.58 -1.57
C PHE A 342 -4.13 25.77 -1.44
N GLU A 343 -3.47 25.91 -0.29
CA GLU A 343 -2.71 27.12 0.05
C GLU A 343 -1.45 27.33 -0.80
N ASN A 344 -0.89 26.24 -1.34
CA ASN A 344 0.41 26.24 -2.02
C ASN A 344 0.32 26.36 -3.55
N TRP A 345 -0.81 26.79 -4.09
CA TRP A 345 -1.13 26.76 -5.53
C TRP A 345 -1.22 28.13 -6.19
#